data_AF-A0ABD5Y7A7-F1
#
_entry.id   AF-A0ABD5Y7A7-F1
#
_cell.length_a   1.000
_cell.length_b   1.000
_cell.length_c   1.000
_cell.angle_alpha   90.00
_cell.angle_beta   90.00
_cell.angle_gamma   90.00
#
_symmetry.space_group_name_H-M   'P 1'
#
loop_
_entity.id
_entity.type
_entity.pdbx_description
1 polymer ?
#
loop_
_entity_poly.entity_id
_entity_poly.type
_entity_poly.pdbx_seq_one_letter_code
_entity_poly.pdbx_strand_id
1 'polypeptide(L)'
;MTGPFAEDSIVMGLETGRPERYLRFEPDGLDEDRWLHRADQFDGGLDREAIVEQYALPEAETYRVSVVEVPGGETLRMGSVAQLHGREGGGDLVTLAIRETVPGDWVVEETTLAALIG
;
A
#
# COMPACT_ATOMS: atom_id res chain seq x y z
N MET A 1 -12.93 -4.92 17.92
CA MET A 1 -12.18 -5.53 16.80
C MET A 1 -11.38 -4.42 16.18
N THR A 2 -10.10 -4.36 16.50
CA THR A 2 -9.16 -3.39 15.94
C THR A 2 -8.96 -3.76 14.47
N GLY A 3 -9.25 -2.85 13.56
CA GLY A 3 -9.06 -3.07 12.12
C GLY A 3 -7.57 -3.22 11.79
N PRO A 4 -7.21 -3.43 10.51
CA PRO A 4 -5.82 -3.67 10.15
C PRO A 4 -4.97 -2.37 10.10
N PHE A 5 -5.48 -1.28 10.67
CA PHE A 5 -4.83 0.03 10.73
C PHE A 5 -4.53 0.37 12.19
N ALA A 6 -3.59 1.29 12.44
CA ALA A 6 -3.29 1.77 13.78
C ALA A 6 -4.55 2.27 14.49
N GLU A 7 -4.65 2.07 15.82
CA GLU A 7 -5.87 2.40 16.59
C GLU A 7 -6.30 3.86 16.46
N ASP A 8 -5.33 4.77 16.28
CA ASP A 8 -5.56 6.20 16.10
C ASP A 8 -5.74 6.61 14.62
N SER A 9 -5.79 5.65 13.69
CA SER A 9 -6.00 5.94 12.27
C SER A 9 -7.45 6.36 11.99
N ILE A 10 -7.61 7.45 11.24
CA ILE A 10 -8.89 7.79 10.62
C ILE A 10 -9.09 6.89 9.40
N VAL A 11 -9.96 5.90 9.51
CA VAL A 11 -10.28 5.02 8.38
C VAL A 11 -11.35 5.64 7.50
N MET A 12 -10.98 6.02 6.28
CA MET A 12 -11.91 6.58 5.29
C MET A 12 -12.30 5.54 4.24
N GLY A 13 -13.60 5.50 3.91
CA GLY A 13 -14.13 4.75 2.78
C GLY A 13 -14.11 5.60 1.51
N LEU A 14 -13.50 5.11 0.44
CA LEU A 14 -13.41 5.77 -0.86
C LEU A 14 -14.02 4.86 -1.93
N GLU A 15 -14.74 5.42 -2.89
CA GLU A 15 -15.22 4.68 -4.07
C GLU A 15 -14.44 5.14 -5.30
N THR A 16 -13.85 4.20 -6.05
CA THR A 16 -13.15 4.53 -7.29
C THR A 16 -14.15 4.90 -8.38
N GLY A 17 -14.05 6.11 -8.95
CA GLY A 17 -14.96 6.52 -10.04
C GLY A 17 -14.57 5.98 -11.42
N ARG A 18 -13.31 5.55 -11.58
CA ARG A 18 -12.68 5.08 -12.82
C ARG A 18 -11.51 4.15 -12.48
N PRO A 19 -10.97 3.39 -13.45
CA PRO A 19 -9.73 2.67 -13.23
C PRO A 19 -8.60 3.59 -12.77
N GLU A 20 -7.93 3.22 -11.69
CA GLU A 20 -6.83 3.98 -11.08
C GLU A 20 -5.65 3.06 -10.77
N ARG A 21 -4.43 3.60 -10.86
CA ARG A 21 -3.20 2.85 -10.61
C ARG A 21 -2.73 2.98 -9.18
N TYR A 22 -2.35 1.86 -8.61
CA TYR A 22 -1.83 1.74 -7.26
C TYR A 22 -0.52 0.96 -7.28
N LEU A 23 0.33 1.21 -6.29
CA LEU A 23 1.50 0.41 -5.97
C LEU A 23 1.13 -0.54 -4.84
N ARG A 24 1.35 -1.84 -5.03
CA ARG A 24 1.18 -2.84 -3.99
C ARG A 24 2.46 -2.97 -3.20
N PHE A 25 2.35 -2.80 -1.89
CA PHE A 25 3.42 -3.01 -0.92
C PHE A 25 3.10 -4.20 -0.02
N GLU A 26 4.13 -4.75 0.63
CA GLU A 26 4.02 -5.89 1.54
C GLU A 26 4.57 -5.46 2.90
N PRO A 27 3.76 -4.81 3.75
CA PRO A 27 4.17 -4.43 5.11
C PRO A 27 4.44 -5.68 5.97
N ASP A 28 5.40 -5.59 6.86
CA ASP A 28 5.80 -6.68 7.74
C ASP A 28 4.64 -7.15 8.63
N GLY A 29 4.50 -8.46 8.83
CA GLY A 29 3.50 -9.03 9.75
C GLY A 29 2.02 -8.79 9.40
N LEU A 30 1.69 -8.30 8.19
CA LEU A 30 0.31 -8.13 7.71
C LEU A 30 0.03 -8.99 6.49
N ASP A 31 -1.26 -9.27 6.22
CA ASP A 31 -1.67 -10.08 5.07
C ASP A 31 -1.11 -9.49 3.75
N GLU A 32 -0.25 -10.25 3.07
CA GLU A 32 0.72 -9.80 2.06
C GLU A 32 0.12 -9.34 0.72
N ASP A 33 -1.20 -9.16 0.58
CA ASP A 33 -1.78 -9.04 -0.77
C ASP A 33 -2.89 -8.01 -0.92
N ARG A 34 -3.03 -7.08 0.03
CA ARG A 34 -4.11 -6.09 0.02
C ARG A 34 -3.69 -4.65 0.24
N TRP A 35 -2.40 -4.38 0.39
CA TRP A 35 -1.89 -3.07 0.75
C TRP A 35 -1.48 -2.28 -0.49
N LEU A 36 -2.20 -1.22 -0.75
CA LEU A 36 -2.10 -0.39 -1.94
C LEU A 36 -1.76 1.05 -1.57
N HIS A 37 -0.93 1.71 -2.34
CA HIS A 37 -0.72 3.15 -2.27
C HIS A 37 -1.04 3.77 -3.62
N ARG A 38 -1.66 4.95 -3.66
CA ARG A 38 -1.99 5.57 -4.96
C ARG A 38 -0.70 5.92 -5.70
N ALA A 39 -0.57 5.45 -6.94
CA ALA A 39 0.67 5.61 -7.69
C ALA A 39 1.00 7.08 -8.01
N ASP A 40 -0.02 7.96 -8.09
CA ASP A 40 0.14 9.41 -8.29
C ASP A 40 0.54 10.17 -7.01
N GLN A 41 0.45 9.53 -5.84
CA GLN A 41 0.84 10.10 -4.54
C GLN A 41 2.18 9.56 -4.03
N PHE A 42 2.74 8.56 -4.70
CA PHE A 42 4.04 8.00 -4.37
C PHE A 42 5.15 9.03 -4.62
N ASP A 43 5.87 9.40 -3.56
CA ASP A 43 7.06 10.25 -3.68
C ASP A 43 8.29 9.41 -4.04
N GLY A 44 8.59 9.35 -5.34
CA GLY A 44 9.78 8.68 -5.86
C GLY A 44 11.11 9.39 -5.54
N GLY A 45 11.08 10.55 -4.90
CA GLY A 45 12.29 11.24 -4.41
C GLY A 45 12.79 10.73 -3.05
N LEU A 46 12.01 9.88 -2.37
CA LEU A 46 12.41 9.27 -1.10
C LEU A 46 13.47 8.20 -1.32
N ASP A 47 14.42 8.13 -0.38
CA ASP A 47 15.36 7.02 -0.36
C ASP A 47 14.71 5.73 0.15
N ARG A 48 15.44 4.63 -0.01
CA ARG A 48 14.95 3.30 0.39
C ARG A 48 14.60 3.22 1.87
N GLU A 49 15.37 3.86 2.75
CA GLU A 49 15.15 3.79 4.19
C GLU A 49 13.86 4.51 4.58
N ALA A 50 13.64 5.71 4.04
CA ALA A 50 12.41 6.47 4.24
C ALA A 50 11.17 5.70 3.76
N ILE A 51 11.26 5.01 2.62
CA ILE A 51 10.15 4.19 2.10
C ILE A 51 9.88 2.97 2.97
N VAL A 52 10.95 2.29 3.44
CA VAL A 52 10.82 1.16 4.37
C VAL A 52 10.13 1.61 5.66
N GLU A 53 10.52 2.74 6.22
CA GLU A 53 9.88 3.34 7.39
C GLU A 53 8.41 3.70 7.11
N GLN A 54 8.16 4.38 5.99
CA GLN A 54 6.84 4.88 5.61
C GLN A 54 5.79 3.77 5.42
N TYR A 55 6.18 2.65 4.80
CA TYR A 55 5.26 1.55 4.48
C TYR A 55 5.45 0.31 5.36
N ALA A 56 6.22 0.43 6.45
CA ALA A 56 6.51 -0.67 7.37
C ALA A 56 7.04 -1.94 6.68
N LEU A 57 7.88 -1.79 5.65
CA LEU A 57 8.39 -2.94 4.90
C LEU A 57 9.31 -3.80 5.79
N PRO A 58 9.32 -5.14 5.62
CA PRO A 58 10.21 -6.04 6.35
C PRO A 58 11.68 -5.76 6.03
N GLU A 59 12.63 -6.24 6.82
CA GLU A 59 14.05 -6.12 6.44
C GLU A 59 14.39 -7.07 5.29
N ALA A 60 14.52 -6.54 4.06
CA ALA A 60 14.89 -7.34 2.89
C ALA A 60 15.83 -6.59 1.95
N GLU A 61 16.76 -7.30 1.30
CA GLU A 61 17.69 -6.72 0.31
C GLU A 61 16.97 -6.15 -0.93
N THR A 62 15.84 -6.74 -1.31
CA THR A 62 15.05 -6.34 -2.46
C THR A 62 13.57 -6.38 -2.11
N TYR A 63 12.86 -5.31 -2.43
CA TYR A 63 11.40 -5.22 -2.27
C TYR A 63 10.75 -5.32 -3.64
N ARG A 64 9.81 -6.25 -3.77
CA ARG A 64 8.93 -6.33 -4.94
C ARG A 64 7.82 -5.30 -4.78
N VAL A 65 7.47 -4.67 -5.88
CA VAL A 65 6.34 -3.74 -5.94
C VAL A 65 5.55 -4.09 -7.19
N SER A 66 4.25 -4.31 -7.03
CA SER A 66 3.36 -4.57 -8.16
C SER A 66 2.59 -3.30 -8.48
N VAL A 67 2.47 -2.95 -9.75
CA VAL A 67 1.52 -1.94 -10.21
C VAL A 67 0.19 -2.63 -10.43
N VAL A 68 -0.83 -2.13 -9.74
CA VAL A 68 -2.19 -2.67 -9.75
C VAL A 68 -3.13 -1.64 -10.35
N GLU A 69 -3.93 -2.04 -11.33
CA GLU A 69 -5.01 -1.22 -11.87
C GLU A 69 -6.32 -1.62 -11.18
N VAL A 70 -6.75 -0.82 -10.21
CA VAL A 70 -8.02 -1.04 -9.51
C VAL A 70 -9.15 -0.48 -10.38
N PRO A 71 -10.15 -1.28 -10.78
CA PRO A 71 -11.25 -0.80 -11.61
C PRO A 71 -12.12 0.22 -10.87
N GLY A 72 -12.95 0.93 -11.63
CA GLY A 72 -14.00 1.77 -11.06
C GLY A 72 -15.10 0.96 -10.35
N GLY A 73 -15.75 1.56 -9.37
CA GLY A 73 -16.81 0.96 -8.55
C GLY A 73 -16.31 0.23 -7.32
N GLU A 74 -15.02 0.33 -7.00
CA GLU A 74 -14.40 -0.38 -5.89
C GLU A 74 -14.39 0.46 -4.62
N THR A 75 -14.76 -0.17 -3.50
CA THR A 75 -14.68 0.47 -2.19
C THR A 75 -13.33 0.17 -1.55
N LEU A 76 -12.64 1.24 -1.18
CA LEU A 76 -11.31 1.23 -0.57
C LEU A 76 -11.38 1.76 0.85
N ARG A 77 -10.50 1.27 1.72
CA ARG A 77 -10.29 1.76 3.09
C ARG A 77 -8.87 2.26 3.22
N MET A 78 -8.68 3.50 3.64
CA MET A 78 -7.35 4.10 3.83
C MET A 78 -7.04 4.24 5.31
N GLY A 79 -5.78 4.03 5.70
CA GLY A 79 -5.26 4.31 7.04
C GLY A 79 -3.76 4.03 7.17
N SER A 80 -3.17 4.39 8.31
CA SER A 80 -1.74 4.21 8.56
C SER A 80 -1.44 2.80 9.08
N VAL A 81 -0.38 2.23 8.53
CA VAL A 81 0.17 0.91 8.94
C VAL A 81 1.48 1.06 9.71
N ALA A 82 2.32 2.04 9.37
CA ALA A 82 3.62 2.23 10.01
C ALA A 82 3.54 2.39 11.53
N GLN A 83 2.50 3.05 12.05
CA GLN A 83 2.29 3.18 13.48
C GLN A 83 1.98 1.85 14.19
N LEU A 84 1.43 0.83 13.50
CA LEU A 84 1.26 -0.51 14.08
C LEU A 84 2.60 -1.17 14.44
N HIS A 85 3.66 -0.78 13.73
CA HIS A 85 5.01 -1.32 13.91
C HIS A 85 5.91 -0.38 14.74
N GLY A 86 5.32 0.64 15.39
CA GLY A 86 6.07 1.63 16.16
C GLY A 86 6.99 2.49 15.31
N ARG A 87 6.77 2.55 13.99
CA ARG A 87 7.53 3.39 13.06
C ARG A 87 6.90 4.78 13.00
N GLU A 88 7.73 5.80 12.82
CA GLU A 88 7.29 7.19 12.67
C GLU A 88 6.77 7.50 11.26
N GLY A 89 6.90 6.54 10.34
CA GLY A 89 6.41 6.64 8.96
C GLY A 89 4.93 7.02 8.88
N GLY A 90 4.61 8.03 8.05
CA GLY A 90 3.26 8.54 7.86
C GLY A 90 2.53 7.97 6.65
N GLY A 91 2.97 6.84 6.11
CA GLY A 91 2.43 6.30 4.86
C GLY A 91 1.00 5.83 5.03
N ASP A 92 0.07 6.52 4.37
CA ASP A 92 -1.29 6.02 4.23
C ASP A 92 -1.29 4.88 3.20
N LEU A 93 -1.69 3.70 3.68
CA LEU A 93 -1.97 2.55 2.84
C LEU A 93 -3.48 2.37 2.71
N VAL A 94 -3.87 1.84 1.57
CA VAL A 94 -5.23 1.59 1.16
C VAL A 94 -5.43 0.09 1.06
N THR A 95 -6.58 -0.39 1.49
CA THR A 95 -7.00 -1.79 1.35
C THR A 95 -8.35 -1.87 0.65
N LEU A 96 -8.63 -2.99 0.00
CA LEU A 96 -9.95 -3.25 -0.57
C LEU A 96 -10.93 -3.54 0.58
N ALA A 97 -12.06 -2.83 0.61
CA ALA A 97 -13.02 -2.94 1.72
C ALA A 97 -13.74 -4.30 1.74
N ILE A 98 -13.96 -4.87 0.56
CA ILE A 98 -14.77 -6.09 0.35
C ILE A 98 -13.89 -7.31 0.06
N ARG A 99 -12.71 -7.10 -0.55
CA ARG A 99 -11.81 -8.19 -0.95
C ARG A 99 -10.69 -8.39 0.06
N GLU A 100 -10.39 -9.64 0.33
CA GLU A 100 -9.29 -10.03 1.23
C GLU A 100 -7.92 -9.94 0.54
N THR A 101 -7.88 -9.98 -0.80
CA THR A 101 -6.67 -9.89 -1.63
C THR A 101 -6.92 -9.07 -2.91
N VAL A 102 -5.84 -8.57 -3.51
CA VAL A 102 -5.84 -7.97 -4.85
C VAL A 102 -5.98 -9.08 -5.89
N PRO A 103 -6.99 -9.03 -6.77
CA PRO A 103 -7.11 -9.96 -7.89
C PRO A 103 -5.89 -9.93 -8.81
N GLY A 104 -5.36 -11.11 -9.16
CA GLY A 104 -4.13 -11.22 -9.98
C GLY A 104 -4.27 -10.65 -11.39
N ASP A 105 -5.49 -10.59 -11.94
CA ASP A 105 -5.79 -9.97 -13.23
C ASP A 105 -5.75 -8.44 -13.20
N TRP A 106 -5.68 -7.82 -12.02
CA TRP A 106 -5.48 -6.37 -11.85
C TRP A 106 -4.01 -5.99 -11.82
N VAL A 107 -3.10 -6.94 -11.62
CA VAL A 107 -1.66 -6.71 -11.63
C VAL A 107 -1.21 -6.50 -13.07
N VAL A 108 -0.82 -5.27 -13.39
CA VAL A 108 -0.40 -4.89 -14.75
C VAL A 108 1.11 -5.01 -14.94
N GLU A 109 1.89 -4.82 -13.87
CA GLU A 109 3.34 -4.85 -13.91
C GLU A 109 3.90 -5.27 -12.55
N GLU A 110 5.02 -5.98 -12.56
CA GLU A 110 5.83 -6.24 -11.36
C GLU A 110 7.21 -5.61 -11.55
N THR A 111 7.66 -4.89 -10.52
CA THR A 111 8.95 -4.21 -10.50
C THR A 111 9.60 -4.33 -9.12
N THR A 112 10.72 -3.64 -8.93
CA THR A 112 11.40 -3.54 -7.64
C THR A 112 11.34 -2.11 -7.12
N LEU A 113 11.42 -1.95 -5.80
CA LEU A 113 11.50 -0.63 -5.20
C LEU A 113 12.69 0.17 -5.74
N ALA A 114 13.85 -0.49 -5.93
CA ALA A 114 15.04 0.16 -6.48
C ALA A 114 14.80 0.73 -7.88
N ALA A 115 14.09 0.00 -8.74
CA ALA A 115 13.75 0.47 -10.09
C ALA A 115 12.71 1.60 -10.08
N LEU A 116 11.85 1.69 -9.06
CA LEU A 116 10.85 2.75 -8.92
C LEU A 116 11.44 4.10 -8.50
N ILE A 117 12.49 4.10 -7.68
CA ILE A 117 13.10 5.33 -7.14
C ILE A 117 14.30 5.84 -7.95
N GLY A 118 14.83 5.03 -8.86
CA GLY A 118 15.90 5.44 -9.80
C GLY A 118 17.30 5.03 -9.37
#